data_AF-B8YEZ3-F1
#
_entry.id   AF-B8YEZ3-F1
#
_cell.length_a   1.000
_cell.length_b   1.000
_cell.length_c   1.000
_cell.angle_alpha   90.00
_cell.angle_beta   90.00
_cell.angle_gamma   90.00
#
_symmetry.space_group_name_H-M   'P 1'
#
loop_
_entity.id
_entity.type
_entity.pdbx_description
1 polymer ?
#
loop_
_entity_poly.entity_id
_entity_poly.type
_entity_poly.pdbx_seq_one_letter_code
_entity_poly.pdbx_strand_id
1 'polypeptide(L)'
;YDWDVVNEAFDDNGQPRQTIWYQAWGGTGYIADAFRWAQQADPKALLFYNDYNLEFTGAKSDAVYAFVQTLQAQRVPIDGLGFQSH
;
A
#
# COMPACT_ATOMS: atom_id res chain seq x y z
N TYR A 1 -9.56 -0.75 -15.18
CA TYR A 1 -10.49 -1.42 -14.26
C TYR A 1 -9.96 -1.17 -12.86
N ASP A 2 -8.75 -1.62 -12.60
CA ASP A 2 -7.99 -1.39 -11.37
C ASP A 2 -6.52 -1.03 -11.66
N TRP A 3 -5.80 -0.64 -10.61
CA TRP A 3 -4.35 -0.47 -10.58
C TRP A 3 -3.77 -0.95 -9.25
N ASP A 4 -2.67 -1.70 -9.34
CA ASP A 4 -1.73 -1.85 -8.23
C ASP A 4 -0.91 -0.56 -8.12
N VAL A 5 -1.41 0.40 -7.33
CA VAL A 5 -0.80 1.72 -7.21
C VAL A 5 0.57 1.62 -6.52
N VAL A 6 0.67 0.75 -5.53
CA VAL A 6 1.92 0.40 -4.86
C VAL A 6 1.99 -1.10 -4.66
N ASN A 7 3.15 -1.66 -5.01
CA ASN A 7 3.43 -3.09 -4.90
C ASN A 7 4.55 -3.32 -3.86
N GLU A 8 4.33 -4.24 -2.93
CA GLU A 8 5.36 -4.85 -2.05
C GLU A 8 6.17 -3.86 -1.19
N ALA A 9 5.50 -2.88 -0.56
CA ALA A 9 6.20 -1.86 0.23
C ALA A 9 6.70 -2.37 1.61
N PHE A 10 6.24 -3.52 2.07
CA PHE A 10 6.63 -4.11 3.36
C PHE A 10 7.45 -5.39 3.16
N ASP A 11 8.43 -5.61 4.04
CA ASP A 11 9.20 -6.85 4.12
C ASP A 11 8.50 -7.93 4.97
N ASP A 12 9.09 -9.12 5.03
CA ASP A 12 8.51 -10.26 5.75
C ASP A 12 8.47 -10.08 7.28
N ASN A 13 9.22 -9.10 7.81
CA ASN A 13 9.20 -8.72 9.22
C ASN A 13 8.21 -7.59 9.51
N GLY A 14 7.41 -7.18 8.52
CA GLY A 14 6.46 -6.08 8.65
C GLY A 14 7.10 -4.70 8.70
N GLN A 15 8.36 -4.55 8.28
CA GLN A 15 9.01 -3.25 8.18
C GLN A 15 8.85 -2.66 6.78
N PRO A 16 8.71 -1.33 6.65
CA PRO A 16 8.76 -0.69 5.35
C PRO A 16 10.11 -0.92 4.66
N ARG A 17 10.07 -1.32 3.39
CA ARG A 17 11.27 -1.49 2.58
C ARG A 17 11.96 -0.14 2.37
N GLN A 18 13.28 -0.12 2.57
CA GLN A 18 14.13 1.07 2.43
C GLN A 18 14.45 1.38 0.96
N THR A 19 13.41 1.53 0.14
CA THR A 19 13.53 1.84 -1.30
C THR A 19 13.94 3.30 -1.52
N ILE A 20 14.27 3.66 -2.77
CA ILE A 20 14.50 5.06 -3.14
C ILE A 20 13.30 5.97 -2.82
N TRP A 21 12.07 5.44 -2.89
CA TRP A 21 10.85 6.17 -2.59
C TRP A 21 10.72 6.45 -1.10
N TYR A 22 11.00 5.42 -0.28
CA TYR A 22 11.03 5.57 1.17
C TYR A 22 12.07 6.61 1.59
N GLN A 23 13.28 6.53 1.04
CA GLN A 23 14.36 7.46 1.34
C GLN A 23 14.02 8.90 0.91
N ALA A 24 13.42 9.07 -0.26
CA ALA A 24 13.02 10.38 -0.78
C ALA A 24 11.94 11.06 0.07
N TRP A 25 11.01 10.29 0.67
CA TRP A 25 9.96 10.81 1.56
C TRP A 25 10.33 10.79 3.04
N GLY A 26 11.46 10.16 3.42
CA GLY A 26 11.81 9.90 4.82
C GLY A 26 10.80 8.97 5.52
N GLY A 27 10.09 8.13 4.77
CA GLY A 27 8.99 7.32 5.29
C GLY A 27 8.05 6.79 4.22
N THR A 28 6.94 6.17 4.64
CA THR A 28 5.92 5.58 3.75
C THR A 28 4.91 6.60 3.20
N GLY A 29 5.10 7.89 3.46
CA GLY A 29 4.18 8.95 3.02
C GLY A 29 3.95 8.99 1.50
N TYR A 30 4.95 8.57 0.71
CA TYR A 30 4.86 8.51 -0.74
C TYR A 30 3.70 7.62 -1.23
N ILE A 31 3.31 6.61 -0.44
CA ILE A 31 2.20 5.71 -0.78
C ILE A 31 0.89 6.49 -0.76
N ALA A 32 0.62 7.26 0.30
CA ALA A 32 -0.59 8.07 0.40
C ALA A 32 -0.70 9.07 -0.77
N ASP A 33 0.42 9.70 -1.14
CA ASP A 33 0.46 10.63 -2.26
C ASP A 33 0.25 9.93 -3.61
N ALA A 34 0.86 8.76 -3.83
CA ALA A 34 0.65 7.96 -5.04
C ALA A 34 -0.82 7.61 -5.26
N PHE A 35 -1.54 7.17 -4.21
CA PHE A 35 -2.97 6.91 -4.29
C PHE A 35 -3.79 8.17 -4.60
N ARG A 36 -3.50 9.30 -3.95
CA ARG A 36 -4.18 10.57 -4.23
C ARG A 36 -3.96 11.03 -5.67
N TRP A 37 -2.75 10.88 -6.21
CA TRP A 37 -2.44 11.23 -7.59
C TRP A 37 -3.07 10.27 -8.59
N ALA A 38 -3.08 8.97 -8.30
CA ALA A 38 -3.75 7.97 -9.15
C ALA A 38 -5.26 8.29 -9.27
N GLN A 39 -5.92 8.59 -8.15
CA GLN A 39 -7.34 8.99 -8.15
C GLN A 39 -7.58 10.30 -8.92
N GLN A 40 -6.65 11.25 -8.86
CA GLN A 40 -6.74 12.50 -9.62
C GLN A 40 -6.59 12.26 -11.13
N ALA A 41 -5.71 11.34 -11.53
CA ALA A 41 -5.45 11.02 -12.92
C ALA A 41 -6.58 10.21 -13.57
N ASP A 42 -7.12 9.21 -12.85
CA ASP A 42 -8.29 8.44 -13.28
C ASP A 42 -9.23 8.19 -12.09
N PRO A 43 -10.27 9.03 -11.91
CA PRO A 43 -11.19 8.87 -10.80
C PRO A 43 -12.09 7.63 -10.86
N LYS A 44 -12.06 6.87 -11.97
CA LYS A 44 -12.90 5.69 -12.17
C LYS A 44 -12.14 4.37 -11.95
N ALA A 45 -10.82 4.42 -11.85
CA ALA A 45 -10.02 3.24 -11.55
C ALA A 45 -10.21 2.83 -10.08
N LEU A 46 -10.25 1.53 -9.81
CA LEU A 46 -10.11 1.00 -8.46
C LEU A 46 -8.64 0.93 -8.08
N LEU A 47 -8.28 1.42 -6.90
CA LEU A 47 -6.89 1.59 -6.49
C LEU A 47 -6.51 0.60 -5.39
N PHE A 48 -5.49 -0.23 -5.64
CA PHE A 48 -5.06 -1.31 -4.76
C PHE A 48 -3.62 -1.14 -4.26
N TYR A 49 -3.40 -1.58 -3.02
CA TYR A 49 -2.07 -1.97 -2.54
C TYR A 49 -1.94 -3.48 -2.73
N ASN A 50 -0.87 -3.95 -3.37
CA ASN A 50 -0.68 -5.37 -3.67
C ASN A 50 0.60 -5.91 -3.03
N ASP A 51 0.53 -7.10 -2.44
CA ASP A 51 1.69 -7.72 -1.78
C ASP A 51 1.54 -9.25 -1.63
N TYR A 52 2.67 -9.93 -1.45
CA TYR A 52 2.75 -11.37 -1.18
C TYR A 52 2.75 -11.69 0.33
N ASN A 53 2.48 -12.94 0.69
CA ASN A 53 2.44 -13.45 2.06
C ASN A 53 1.37 -12.82 2.97
N LEU A 54 0.47 -12.00 2.45
CA LEU A 54 -0.59 -11.38 3.26
C LEU A 54 -1.70 -12.38 3.65
N GLU A 55 -1.82 -13.48 2.89
CA GLU A 55 -2.74 -14.58 3.12
C GLU A 55 -2.44 -15.38 4.40
N PHE A 56 -1.24 -15.20 4.96
CA PHE A 56 -0.85 -15.75 6.26
C PHE A 56 -0.91 -14.68 7.34
N THR A 57 -1.38 -15.04 8.53
CA THR A 57 -1.34 -14.14 9.68
C THR A 57 0.06 -14.07 10.26
N GLY A 58 0.60 -12.87 10.41
CA GLY A 58 1.93 -12.62 10.96
C GLY A 58 2.35 -11.15 10.90
N ALA A 59 3.64 -10.90 11.15
CA ALA A 59 4.17 -9.54 11.26
C ALA A 59 3.87 -8.67 10.02
N LYS A 60 4.00 -9.24 8.82
CA LYS A 60 3.71 -8.53 7.56
C LYS A 60 2.23 -8.21 7.39
N SER A 61 1.33 -9.18 7.59
CA SER A 61 -0.12 -8.96 7.47
C SER A 61 -0.62 -7.94 8.50
N ASP A 62 -0.11 -8.00 9.73
CA ASP A 62 -0.48 -7.08 10.82
C ASP A 62 -0.01 -5.65 10.52
N ALA A 63 1.22 -5.51 10.03
CA ALA A 63 1.78 -4.21 9.65
C ALA A 63 1.01 -3.59 8.48
N VAL A 64 0.73 -4.36 7.43
CA VAL A 64 -0.05 -3.88 6.28
C VAL A 64 -1.49 -3.54 6.69
N TYR A 65 -2.12 -4.34 7.54
CA TYR A 65 -3.46 -4.05 8.07
C TYR A 65 -3.49 -2.71 8.83
N ALA A 66 -2.59 -2.52 9.79
CA ALA A 66 -2.50 -1.27 10.55
C ALA A 66 -2.17 -0.06 9.66
N PHE A 67 -1.33 -0.27 8.63
CA PHE A 67 -0.99 0.76 7.68
C PHE A 67 -2.19 1.16 6.80
N VAL A 68 -2.94 0.20 6.26
CA VAL A 68 -4.17 0.48 5.49
C VAL A 68 -5.21 1.21 6.35
N GLN A 69 -5.38 0.82 7.62
CA GLN A 69 -6.24 1.57 8.55
C GLN A 69 -5.80 3.03 8.70
N THR A 70 -4.49 3.29 8.75
CA THR A 70 -3.94 4.64 8.79
C THR A 70 -4.24 5.42 7.52
N LEU A 71 -4.10 4.80 6.34
CA LEU A 71 -4.45 5.42 5.05
C LEU A 71 -5.95 5.78 5.00
N GLN A 72 -6.82 4.87 5.44
CA GLN A 72 -8.26 5.12 5.51
C GLN A 72 -8.61 6.25 6.49
N ALA A 73 -7.98 6.29 7.67
CA ALA A 73 -8.16 7.37 8.63
C ALA A 73 -7.75 8.74 8.08
N GLN A 74 -6.75 8.77 7.19
CA GLN A 74 -6.30 9.96 6.46
C GLN A 74 -7.11 10.27 5.19
N ARG A 75 -8.17 9.50 4.91
CA ARG A 75 -9.00 9.62 3.69
C ARG A 75 -8.20 9.47 2.39
N VAL A 76 -7.18 8.61 2.39
CA VAL A 76 -6.49 8.20 1.16
C VAL A 76 -7.43 7.31 0.35
N PRO A 77 -7.53 7.49 -0.98
CA PRO A 77 -8.46 6.73 -1.82
C PRO A 77 -7.91 5.33 -2.12
N ILE A 78 -7.98 4.43 -1.13
CA ILE A 78 -7.63 3.02 -1.29
C ILE A 78 -8.91 2.18 -1.36
N ASP A 79 -9.13 1.51 -2.48
CA ASP A 79 -10.34 0.73 -2.73
C ASP A 79 -10.19 -0.73 -2.35
N GLY A 80 -8.95 -1.25 -2.31
CA GLY A 80 -8.73 -2.63 -1.90
C GLY A 80 -7.29 -3.01 -1.60
N LEU A 81 -7.16 -4.27 -1.18
CA LEU A 81 -5.91 -4.93 -0.85
C LEU A 81 -5.77 -6.18 -1.73
N GLY A 82 -4.72 -6.24 -2.54
CA GLY A 82 -4.39 -7.37 -3.41
C GLY A 82 -3.53 -8.40 -2.67
N PHE A 83 -3.92 -9.67 -2.76
CA PHE A 83 -3.21 -10.81 -2.20
C PHE A 83 -2.62 -11.63 -3.34
N GLN A 84 -1.31 -11.58 -3.54
CA GLN A 84 -0.65 -12.26 -4.67
C GLN A 84 -0.87 -13.79 -4.67
N SER A 85 -1.02 -14.40 -3.49
CA SER A 85 -1.37 -15.81 -3.32
C SER A 85 -0.40 -16.77 -4.04
N HIS A 86 0.89 -16.53 -3.85
CA HIS A 86 1.99 -17.35 -4.38
C HIS A 86 2.09 -18.73 -3.70
#